data_AF-A0A1H7A2H4-F1
#
_entry.id   AF-A0A1H7A2H4-F1
#
_cell.length_a   1.000
_cell.length_b   1.000
_cell.length_c   1.000
_cell.angle_alpha   90.00
_cell.angle_beta   90.00
_cell.angle_gamma   90.00
#
_symmetry.space_group_name_H-M   'P 1'
#
loop_
_entity.id
_entity.type
_entity.pdbx_description
1 polymer ?
#
loop_
_entity_poly.entity_id
_entity_poly.type
_entity_poly.pdbx_seq_one_letter_code
_entity_poly.pdbx_strand_id
1 'polypeptide(L)'
;MQISTQHKNQLIQISCTSPSIIQPGEKLLVNLHITALQRCKLDQLTWKLKQITNGVVKNEKDGMELSLDLQEGESFEQQVVFTSIPGKEGFGEIPITLHFAPLGSSEKPFSWNLWISVFERVTANDKEGLNDNLRKKLVDVVNSRTRNGHIFMADHVRFFSEFLNIEVPEIIASMMTEEMLLKEEGLPVNEELFYAIVTGNIQFYGMEKLELIYEENCEESDNKFEIDDAREVAKAGI
;
A
#
# COMPACT_ATOMS: atom_id res chain seq x y z
N MET A 1 -6.20 -7.46 -7.53
CA MET A 1 -7.17 -6.36 -7.41
C MET A 1 -6.70 -5.16 -8.23
N GLN A 2 -7.61 -4.36 -8.82
CA GLN A 2 -7.29 -3.03 -9.33
C GLN A 2 -7.58 -1.99 -8.25
N ILE A 3 -6.58 -1.18 -7.90
CA ILE A 3 -6.71 -0.04 -7.01
C ILE A 3 -6.93 1.20 -7.85
N SER A 4 -7.97 1.95 -7.53
CA SER A 4 -8.25 3.27 -8.10
C SER A 4 -8.11 4.33 -7.02
N THR A 5 -7.17 5.26 -7.18
CA THR A 5 -7.00 6.42 -6.31
C THR A 5 -7.43 7.68 -7.03
N GLN A 6 -8.03 8.61 -6.29
CA GLN A 6 -8.40 9.92 -6.81
C GLN A 6 -7.58 10.99 -6.10
N HIS A 7 -6.97 11.85 -6.88
CA HIS A 7 -6.14 12.94 -6.40
C HIS A 7 -6.65 14.25 -6.99
N LYS A 8 -6.86 15.26 -6.16
CA LYS A 8 -7.48 16.51 -6.58
C LYS A 8 -6.77 17.72 -5.97
N ASN A 9 -6.57 18.75 -6.78
CA ASN A 9 -6.21 20.08 -6.30
C ASN A 9 -7.16 21.12 -6.93
N GLN A 10 -6.80 22.40 -6.92
CA GLN A 10 -7.63 23.48 -7.45
C GLN A 10 -7.69 23.51 -9.00
N LEU A 11 -6.73 22.89 -9.68
CA LEU A 11 -6.50 23.02 -11.12
C LEU A 11 -6.79 21.73 -11.87
N ILE A 12 -6.55 20.57 -11.24
CA ILE A 12 -6.69 19.26 -11.87
C ILE A 12 -7.27 18.23 -10.89
N GLN A 13 -7.91 17.23 -11.49
CA GLN A 13 -8.28 15.97 -10.86
C GLN A 13 -7.60 14.83 -11.63
N ILE A 14 -7.01 13.89 -10.90
CA ILE A 14 -6.35 12.71 -11.45
C ILE A 14 -7.04 11.49 -10.85
N SER A 15 -7.58 10.62 -11.70
CA SER A 15 -7.90 9.24 -11.31
C SER A 15 -6.76 8.35 -11.78
N CYS A 16 -6.21 7.55 -10.88
CA CYS A 16 -5.11 6.64 -11.14
C CYS A 16 -5.55 5.21 -10.84
N THR A 17 -5.55 4.34 -11.85
CA THR A 17 -5.92 2.93 -11.71
C THR A 17 -4.74 2.03 -12.03
N SER A 18 -4.46 1.05 -11.16
CA SER A 18 -3.35 0.12 -11.32
C SER A 18 -3.60 -1.17 -10.55
N PRO A 19 -3.01 -2.31 -10.94
CA PRO A 19 -3.04 -3.51 -10.12
C PRO A 19 -2.22 -3.31 -8.83
N SER A 20 -2.74 -3.81 -7.71
CA SER A 20 -2.03 -3.82 -6.42
C SER A 20 -0.81 -4.74 -6.42
N ILE A 21 -0.85 -5.79 -7.26
CA ILE A 21 0.15 -6.84 -7.35
C ILE A 21 0.26 -7.38 -8.77
N ILE A 22 1.47 -7.74 -9.17
CA ILE A 22 1.79 -8.44 -10.42
C ILE A 22 2.82 -9.55 -10.17
N GLN A 23 2.98 -10.46 -11.13
CA GLN A 23 4.03 -11.48 -11.08
C GLN A 23 5.35 -10.96 -11.68
N PRO A 24 6.50 -11.57 -11.30
CA PRO A 24 7.78 -11.29 -11.95
C PRO A 24 7.73 -11.56 -13.46
N GLY A 25 8.22 -10.61 -14.26
CA GLY A 25 8.16 -10.64 -15.73
C GLY A 25 6.89 -10.05 -16.34
N GLU A 26 5.88 -9.71 -15.54
CA GLU A 26 4.66 -9.03 -16.02
C GLU A 26 4.84 -7.50 -16.14
N LYS A 27 3.90 -6.87 -16.85
CA LYS A 27 3.82 -5.42 -16.97
C LYS A 27 2.84 -4.85 -15.95
N LEU A 28 3.29 -3.87 -15.17
CA LEU A 28 2.43 -3.00 -14.40
C LEU A 28 1.86 -1.93 -15.35
N LEU A 29 0.55 -1.95 -15.56
CA LEU A 29 -0.18 -0.94 -16.32
C LEU A 29 -0.83 0.04 -15.35
N VAL A 30 -0.44 1.32 -15.43
CA VAL A 30 -1.01 2.41 -14.65
C VAL A 30 -1.78 3.32 -15.61
N ASN A 31 -3.09 3.38 -15.44
CA ASN A 31 -3.96 4.24 -16.24
C ASN A 31 -4.24 5.52 -15.47
N LEU A 32 -4.03 6.66 -16.12
CA LEU A 32 -4.24 7.98 -15.57
C LEU A 32 -5.32 8.69 -16.38
N HIS A 33 -6.41 9.06 -15.73
CA HIS A 33 -7.41 9.96 -16.26
C HIS A 33 -7.24 11.32 -15.60
N ILE A 34 -6.78 12.31 -16.37
CA ILE A 34 -6.49 13.67 -15.89
C ILE A 34 -7.58 14.60 -16.41
N THR A 35 -8.37 15.17 -15.52
CA THR A 35 -9.40 16.17 -15.83
C THR A 35 -8.93 17.55 -15.38
N ALA A 36 -8.96 18.52 -16.29
CA ALA A 36 -8.70 19.91 -15.96
C ALA A 36 -9.92 20.53 -15.26
N LEU A 37 -9.72 21.02 -14.04
CA LEU A 37 -10.73 21.77 -13.28
C LEU A 37 -10.67 23.28 -13.58
N GLN A 38 -9.55 23.73 -14.14
CA GLN A 38 -9.34 25.06 -14.70
C GLN A 38 -8.39 24.93 -15.89
N ARG A 39 -8.37 25.94 -16.75
CA ARG A 39 -7.47 25.97 -17.90
C ARG A 39 -6.00 25.86 -17.46
N CYS A 40 -5.31 24.83 -17.94
CA CYS A 40 -3.93 24.54 -17.55
C CYS A 40 -3.14 23.91 -18.70
N LYS A 41 -1.82 23.97 -18.59
CA LYS A 41 -0.89 23.26 -19.46
C LYS A 41 -0.31 22.08 -18.70
N LEU A 42 -0.41 20.88 -19.26
CA LEU A 42 0.27 19.68 -18.81
C LEU A 42 1.64 19.61 -19.50
N ASP A 43 2.71 19.68 -18.72
CA ASP A 43 4.07 19.73 -19.27
C ASP A 43 4.68 18.33 -19.34
N GLN A 44 4.77 17.67 -18.18
CA GLN A 44 5.51 16.42 -18.05
C GLN A 44 4.93 15.52 -16.97
N LEU A 45 5.02 14.21 -17.17
CA LEU A 45 4.82 13.20 -16.14
C LEU A 45 6.17 12.57 -15.79
N THR A 46 6.52 12.45 -14.51
CA THR A 46 7.79 11.87 -14.05
C THR A 46 7.56 10.86 -12.93
N TRP A 47 8.50 9.92 -12.76
CA TRP A 47 8.43 8.91 -11.69
C TRP A 47 9.81 8.57 -11.15
N LYS A 48 9.86 8.01 -9.93
CA LYS A 48 11.10 7.56 -9.28
C LYS A 48 10.99 6.11 -8.82
N LEU A 49 11.89 5.24 -9.28
CA LEU A 49 11.87 3.81 -8.94
C LEU A 49 12.81 3.44 -7.77
N LYS A 50 13.54 4.40 -7.21
CA LYS A 50 14.57 4.15 -6.17
C LYS A 50 14.02 3.55 -4.86
N GLN A 51 12.72 3.70 -4.61
CA GLN A 51 12.05 3.22 -3.40
C GLN A 51 11.49 1.79 -3.55
N ILE A 52 11.65 1.18 -4.72
CA ILE A 52 11.26 -0.22 -4.95
C ILE A 52 12.38 -1.14 -4.50
N THR A 53 12.08 -2.00 -3.53
CA THR A 53 13.02 -2.99 -3.02
C THR A 53 13.53 -3.90 -4.14
N ASN A 54 14.80 -4.30 -4.05
CA ASN A 54 15.51 -5.13 -5.04
C ASN A 54 15.54 -4.58 -6.49
N GLY A 55 15.08 -3.34 -6.71
CA GLY A 55 14.97 -2.73 -8.04
C GLY A 55 14.18 -3.60 -9.01
N VAL A 56 13.10 -4.24 -8.54
CA VAL A 56 12.36 -5.26 -9.31
C VAL A 56 11.55 -4.71 -10.47
N VAL A 57 11.37 -3.40 -10.52
CA VAL A 57 10.68 -2.70 -11.60
C VAL A 57 11.68 -1.86 -12.38
N LYS A 58 11.56 -1.87 -13.70
CA LYS A 58 12.31 -1.02 -14.62
C LYS A 58 11.38 -0.22 -15.51
N ASN A 59 11.85 0.94 -15.92
CA ASN A 59 11.27 1.73 -17.00
C ASN A 59 12.40 2.17 -17.95
N GLU A 60 12.08 2.32 -19.23
CA GLU A 60 13.03 2.80 -20.25
C GLU A 60 13.32 4.30 -20.10
N LYS A 61 12.38 5.05 -19.50
CA LYS A 61 12.50 6.49 -19.24
C LYS A 61 12.04 6.80 -17.82
N ASP A 62 12.57 7.89 -17.24
CA ASP A 62 12.15 8.41 -15.92
C ASP A 62 11.00 9.44 -16.02
N GLY A 63 10.41 9.57 -17.21
CA GLY A 63 9.27 10.44 -17.46
C GLY A 63 8.83 10.48 -18.92
N MET A 64 7.78 11.25 -19.16
CA MET A 64 7.14 11.47 -20.45
C MET A 64 6.76 12.94 -20.60
N GLU A 65 7.12 13.54 -21.72
CA GLU A 65 6.62 14.87 -22.09
C GLU A 65 5.17 14.74 -22.58
N LEU A 66 4.30 15.63 -22.10
CA LEU A 66 2.90 15.71 -22.51
C LEU A 66 2.69 16.91 -23.42
N SER A 67 3.12 18.10 -22.99
CA SER A 67 2.96 19.38 -23.72
C SER A 67 1.55 19.61 -24.27
N LEU A 68 0.54 19.46 -23.42
CA LEU A 68 -0.89 19.58 -23.78
C LEU A 68 -1.53 20.75 -23.05
N ASP A 69 -2.25 21.60 -23.78
CA ASP A 69 -3.12 22.61 -23.18
C ASP A 69 -4.53 22.04 -23.02
N LEU A 70 -5.05 22.03 -21.79
CA LEU A 70 -6.41 21.59 -21.48
C LEU A 70 -7.29 22.78 -21.10
N GLN A 71 -8.50 22.82 -21.67
CA GLN A 71 -9.57 23.70 -21.22
C GLN A 71 -10.26 23.14 -19.97
N GLU A 72 -10.98 24.00 -19.26
CA GLU A 72 -11.79 23.58 -18.12
C GLU A 72 -12.82 22.52 -18.55
N GLY A 73 -12.85 21.40 -17.80
CA GLY A 73 -13.70 20.25 -18.07
C GLY A 73 -13.12 19.25 -19.09
N GLU A 74 -12.05 19.59 -19.82
CA GLU A 74 -11.39 18.64 -20.72
C GLU A 74 -10.63 17.58 -19.93
N SER A 75 -10.54 16.39 -20.53
CA SER A 75 -9.87 15.25 -19.93
C SER A 75 -8.88 14.62 -20.89
N PHE A 76 -7.80 14.09 -20.32
CA PHE A 76 -6.71 13.42 -21.02
C PHE A 76 -6.43 12.07 -20.38
N GLU A 77 -6.33 11.04 -21.22
CA GLU A 77 -6.03 9.67 -20.82
C GLU A 77 -4.57 9.35 -21.12
N GLN A 78 -3.85 8.84 -20.12
CA GLN A 78 -2.46 8.42 -20.26
C GLN A 78 -2.22 7.07 -19.61
N GLN A 79 -1.54 6.17 -20.30
CA GLN A 79 -1.05 4.93 -19.71
C GLN A 79 0.45 5.01 -19.47
N VAL A 80 0.88 4.66 -18.25
CA VAL A 80 2.28 4.45 -17.90
C VAL A 80 2.50 2.95 -17.70
N VAL A 81 3.54 2.42 -18.34
CA VAL A 81 3.88 1.00 -18.27
C VAL A 81 5.21 0.83 -17.57
N PHE A 82 5.22 0.04 -16.50
CA PHE A 82 6.45 -0.40 -15.86
C PHE A 82 6.63 -1.90 -16.08
N THR A 83 7.86 -2.36 -16.29
CA THR A 83 8.16 -3.78 -16.54
C THR A 83 8.84 -4.37 -15.32
N SER A 84 8.30 -5.46 -14.77
CA SER A 84 8.98 -6.18 -13.70
C SER A 84 10.07 -7.09 -14.27
N ILE A 85 11.14 -7.29 -13.50
CA ILE A 85 12.27 -8.12 -13.90
C ILE A 85 11.90 -9.59 -13.65
N PRO A 86 12.04 -10.49 -14.64
CA PRO A 86 11.78 -11.92 -14.44
C PRO A 86 12.59 -12.50 -13.26
N GLY A 87 11.93 -13.31 -12.43
CA GLY A 87 12.54 -13.99 -11.29
C GLY A 87 12.98 -13.08 -10.14
N LYS A 88 12.56 -11.81 -10.12
CA LYS A 88 12.82 -10.90 -9.00
C LYS A 88 11.54 -10.50 -8.30
N GLU A 89 11.52 -10.69 -6.98
CA GLU A 89 10.44 -10.25 -6.10
C GLU A 89 10.83 -8.99 -5.32
N GLY A 90 9.83 -8.15 -5.04
CA GLY A 90 9.98 -6.94 -4.27
C GLY A 90 8.72 -6.08 -4.32
N PHE A 91 8.75 -5.00 -3.57
CA PHE A 91 7.62 -4.12 -3.37
C PHE A 91 8.11 -2.70 -3.04
N GLY A 92 7.21 -1.73 -3.09
CA GLY A 92 7.47 -0.38 -2.60
C GLY A 92 6.55 0.65 -3.20
N GLU A 93 6.93 1.92 -3.04
CA GLU A 93 6.22 3.06 -3.61
C GLU A 93 6.93 3.61 -4.84
N ILE A 94 6.15 3.98 -5.85
CA ILE A 94 6.57 4.77 -7.00
C ILE A 94 5.99 6.17 -6.82
N PRO A 95 6.78 7.17 -6.41
CA PRO A 95 6.37 8.56 -6.48
C PRO A 95 6.18 8.96 -7.94
N ILE A 96 4.97 9.38 -8.29
CA ILE A 96 4.61 9.92 -9.59
C ILE A 96 4.35 11.42 -9.41
N THR A 97 4.90 12.23 -10.31
CA THR A 97 4.73 13.67 -10.30
C THR A 97 4.25 14.14 -11.67
N LEU A 98 3.08 14.79 -11.69
CA LEU A 98 2.58 15.54 -12.83
C LEU A 98 2.99 17.00 -12.70
N HIS A 99 3.69 17.49 -13.69
CA HIS A 99 4.08 18.89 -13.84
C HIS A 99 3.08 19.62 -14.72
N PHE A 100 2.55 20.71 -14.21
CA PHE A 100 1.55 21.52 -14.89
C PHE A 100 1.65 22.98 -14.44
N ALA A 101 1.19 23.88 -15.30
CA ALA A 101 1.13 25.30 -15.04
C ALA A 101 -0.24 25.87 -15.43
N PRO A 102 -0.85 26.74 -14.61
CA PRO A 102 -1.86 27.67 -15.11
C PRO A 102 -1.23 28.53 -16.20
N LEU A 103 -1.94 28.74 -17.31
CA LEU A 103 -1.41 29.54 -18.42
C LEU A 103 -0.99 30.94 -17.93
N GLY A 104 0.31 31.23 -18.07
CA GLY A 104 0.90 32.52 -17.67
C GLY A 104 1.45 32.59 -16.24
N SER A 105 1.58 31.47 -15.53
CA SER A 105 2.18 31.43 -14.18
C SER A 105 3.21 30.31 -14.01
N SER A 106 3.87 30.27 -12.85
CA SER A 106 4.90 29.27 -12.56
C SER A 106 4.33 27.86 -12.33
N GLU A 107 5.09 26.88 -12.80
CA GLU A 107 4.87 25.44 -12.67
C GLU A 107 4.65 25.03 -11.20
N LYS A 108 3.58 24.27 -10.93
CA LYS A 108 3.37 23.63 -9.63
C LYS A 108 3.32 22.12 -9.85
N PRO A 109 4.32 21.35 -9.39
CA PRO A 109 4.25 19.90 -9.46
C PRO A 109 3.18 19.37 -8.51
N PHE A 110 2.41 18.37 -8.96
CA PHE A 110 1.51 17.59 -8.13
C PHE A 110 2.00 16.15 -8.07
N SER A 111 2.25 15.66 -6.85
CA SER A 111 2.84 14.34 -6.64
C SER A 111 1.94 13.45 -5.80
N TRP A 112 1.96 12.15 -6.11
CA TRP A 112 1.32 11.10 -5.33
C TRP A 112 2.18 9.83 -5.38
N ASN A 113 1.96 8.94 -4.41
CA ASN A 113 2.68 7.67 -4.34
C ASN A 113 1.78 6.53 -4.81
N LEU A 114 2.31 5.70 -5.70
CA LEU A 114 1.68 4.47 -6.14
C LEU A 114 2.35 3.28 -5.44
N TRP A 115 1.58 2.44 -4.77
CA TRP A 115 2.09 1.18 -4.22
C TRP A 115 2.14 0.10 -5.30
N ILE A 116 3.21 -0.69 -5.30
CA ILE A 116 3.33 -1.90 -6.11
C ILE A 116 3.91 -3.05 -5.29
N SER A 117 3.34 -4.23 -5.49
CA SER A 117 3.93 -5.52 -5.10
C SER A 117 4.25 -6.35 -6.35
N VAL A 118 5.44 -6.94 -6.40
CA VAL A 118 5.87 -7.90 -7.43
C VAL A 118 6.24 -9.19 -6.72
N PHE A 119 5.34 -10.17 -6.77
CA PHE A 119 5.50 -11.45 -6.08
C PHE A 119 5.01 -12.60 -6.96
N GLU A 120 5.72 -13.71 -6.93
CA GLU A 120 5.26 -14.98 -7.49
C GLU A 120 4.04 -15.45 -6.71
N ARG A 121 3.13 -16.12 -7.43
CA ARG A 121 1.95 -16.70 -6.76
C ARG A 121 2.37 -17.92 -5.96
N VAL A 122 2.04 -17.93 -4.69
CA VAL A 122 2.33 -19.05 -3.77
C VAL A 122 1.07 -19.42 -3.01
N THR A 123 0.87 -20.70 -2.73
CA THR A 123 -0.17 -21.16 -1.82
C THR A 123 0.45 -21.47 -0.47
N ALA A 124 -0.09 -20.92 0.61
CA ALA A 124 0.28 -21.30 1.96
C ALA A 124 -0.14 -22.76 2.17
N ASN A 125 0.83 -23.66 2.30
CA ASN A 125 0.63 -25.11 2.31
C ASN A 125 1.18 -25.78 3.58
N ASP A 126 1.46 -25.00 4.61
CA ASP A 126 1.88 -25.55 5.90
C ASP A 126 0.65 -25.92 6.73
N LYS A 127 0.72 -27.06 7.41
CA LYS A 127 -0.35 -27.51 8.32
C LYS A 127 -0.37 -26.72 9.62
N GLU A 128 0.71 -26.01 9.92
CA GLU A 128 0.93 -25.28 11.17
C GLU A 128 0.92 -23.74 10.99
N GLY A 129 0.59 -23.23 9.79
CA GLY A 129 0.42 -21.78 9.55
C GLY A 129 1.16 -21.26 8.32
N LEU A 130 1.77 -20.07 8.42
CA LEU A 130 2.67 -19.55 7.38
C LEU A 130 4.09 -20.01 7.66
N ASN A 131 4.82 -20.47 6.64
CA ASN A 131 6.26 -20.74 6.78
C ASN A 131 7.06 -19.43 6.94
N ASP A 132 8.31 -19.54 7.42
CA ASP A 132 9.18 -18.40 7.73
C ASP A 132 9.36 -17.41 6.58
N ASN A 133 9.49 -17.90 5.34
CA ASN A 133 9.64 -17.02 4.18
C ASN A 133 8.38 -16.18 3.93
N LEU A 134 7.19 -16.77 4.07
CA LEU A 134 5.92 -16.06 3.92
C LEU A 134 5.65 -15.13 5.12
N ARG A 135 6.03 -15.53 6.35
CA ARG A 135 5.96 -14.68 7.55
C ARG A 135 6.83 -13.44 7.39
N LYS A 136 8.09 -13.62 6.99
CA LYS A 136 9.01 -12.50 6.73
C LYS A 136 8.47 -11.56 5.66
N LYS A 137 7.95 -12.11 4.56
CA LYS A 137 7.30 -11.33 3.50
C LYS A 137 6.11 -10.51 4.04
N LEU A 138 5.26 -11.11 4.87
CA LEU A 138 4.16 -10.40 5.54
C LEU A 138 4.66 -9.24 6.40
N VAL A 139 5.62 -9.50 7.29
CA VAL A 139 6.20 -8.50 8.20
C VAL A 139 6.79 -7.33 7.42
N ASP A 140 7.64 -7.64 6.42
CA ASP A 140 8.32 -6.64 5.60
C ASP A 140 7.31 -5.72 4.89
N VAL A 141 6.24 -6.28 4.33
CA VAL A 141 5.22 -5.51 3.59
C VAL A 141 4.27 -4.78 4.53
N VAL A 142 3.84 -5.37 5.64
CA VAL A 142 2.97 -4.66 6.60
C VAL A 142 3.69 -3.45 7.20
N ASN A 143 4.96 -3.61 7.55
CA ASN A 143 5.74 -2.57 8.22
C ASN A 143 6.27 -1.49 7.26
N SER A 144 6.28 -1.73 5.95
CA SER A 144 6.83 -0.78 4.97
C SER A 144 6.08 0.54 4.89
N ARG A 145 4.78 0.54 5.23
CA ARG A 145 3.97 1.76 5.34
C ARG A 145 2.79 1.52 6.27
N THR A 146 2.45 2.54 7.06
CA THR A 146 1.32 2.51 8.00
C THR A 146 0.03 1.99 7.38
N ARG A 147 -0.27 2.39 6.13
CA ARG A 147 -1.48 1.96 5.41
C ARG A 147 -1.59 0.44 5.25
N ASN A 148 -0.48 -0.28 5.05
CA ASN A 148 -0.52 -1.73 4.88
C ASN A 148 -1.01 -2.42 6.15
N GLY A 149 -0.64 -1.92 7.34
CA GLY A 149 -1.19 -2.37 8.61
C GLY A 149 -2.71 -2.20 8.70
N HIS A 150 -3.25 -1.04 8.30
CA HIS A 150 -4.70 -0.84 8.29
C HIS A 150 -5.42 -1.76 7.29
N ILE A 151 -4.87 -1.97 6.10
CA ILE A 151 -5.46 -2.88 5.11
C ILE A 151 -5.44 -4.32 5.63
N PHE A 152 -4.32 -4.72 6.25
CA PHE A 152 -4.16 -6.03 6.85
C PHE A 152 -5.17 -6.30 7.96
N MET A 153 -5.38 -5.35 8.88
CA MET A 153 -6.40 -5.48 9.93
C MET A 153 -7.82 -5.50 9.37
N ALA A 154 -8.10 -4.69 8.34
CA ALA A 154 -9.42 -4.61 7.74
C ALA A 154 -9.88 -5.92 7.09
N ASP A 155 -8.96 -6.62 6.40
CA ASP A 155 -9.18 -7.94 5.84
C ASP A 155 -7.82 -8.61 5.51
N HIS A 156 -7.34 -9.44 6.43
CA HIS A 156 -6.04 -10.09 6.29
C HIS A 156 -6.00 -11.09 5.13
N VAL A 157 -7.10 -11.80 4.86
CA VAL A 157 -7.18 -12.80 3.76
C VAL A 157 -7.06 -12.11 2.41
N ARG A 158 -7.78 -10.99 2.23
CA ARG A 158 -7.61 -10.15 1.03
C ARG A 158 -6.22 -9.54 0.97
N PHE A 159 -5.64 -9.13 2.09
CA PHE A 159 -4.27 -8.61 2.10
C PHE A 159 -3.26 -9.63 1.54
N PHE A 160 -3.33 -10.90 1.94
CA PHE A 160 -2.45 -11.95 1.40
C PHE A 160 -2.58 -12.10 -0.11
N SER A 161 -3.81 -12.23 -0.60
CA SER A 161 -4.03 -12.48 -2.02
C SER A 161 -3.76 -11.23 -2.88
N GLU A 162 -4.18 -10.05 -2.42
CA GLU A 162 -4.16 -8.82 -3.21
C GLU A 162 -2.87 -8.00 -3.06
N PHE A 163 -2.08 -8.19 -2.00
CA PHE A 163 -0.84 -7.44 -1.75
C PHE A 163 0.41 -8.30 -1.60
N LEU A 164 0.27 -9.61 -1.35
CA LEU A 164 1.40 -10.55 -1.23
C LEU A 164 1.43 -11.67 -2.29
N ASN A 165 0.35 -11.83 -3.07
CA ASN A 165 0.12 -12.91 -4.05
C ASN A 165 0.16 -14.30 -3.40
N ILE A 166 -0.28 -14.36 -2.14
CA ILE A 166 -0.35 -15.59 -1.35
C ILE A 166 -1.80 -16.03 -1.31
N GLU A 167 -2.06 -17.24 -1.79
CA GLU A 167 -3.33 -17.92 -1.59
C GLU A 167 -3.31 -18.61 -0.22
N VAL A 168 -4.21 -18.19 0.66
CA VAL A 168 -4.32 -18.74 2.02
C VAL A 168 -5.55 -19.65 2.08
N PRO A 169 -5.37 -20.96 2.29
CA PRO A 169 -6.48 -21.88 2.54
C PRO A 169 -7.30 -21.49 3.77
N GLU A 170 -8.60 -21.78 3.76
CA GLU A 170 -9.55 -21.43 4.82
C GLU A 170 -9.09 -21.88 6.22
N ILE A 171 -8.48 -23.07 6.32
CA ILE A 171 -7.95 -23.60 7.59
C ILE A 171 -6.88 -22.67 8.16
N ILE A 172 -5.92 -22.25 7.34
CA ILE A 172 -4.85 -21.34 7.75
C ILE A 172 -5.42 -19.96 8.06
N ALA A 173 -6.36 -19.46 7.27
CA ALA A 173 -7.03 -18.18 7.53
C ALA A 173 -7.75 -18.19 8.89
N SER A 174 -8.45 -19.28 9.22
CA SER A 174 -9.12 -19.43 10.52
C SER A 174 -8.12 -19.47 11.68
N MET A 175 -7.00 -20.18 11.53
CA MET A 175 -5.93 -20.20 12.54
C MET A 175 -5.38 -18.79 12.78
N MET A 176 -5.07 -18.05 11.71
CA MET A 176 -4.57 -16.67 11.83
C MET A 176 -5.58 -15.72 12.48
N THR A 177 -6.87 -15.87 12.14
CA THR A 177 -7.93 -15.06 12.74
C THR A 177 -8.04 -15.29 14.25
N GLU A 178 -7.83 -16.53 14.70
CA GLU A 178 -7.81 -16.89 16.13
C GLU A 178 -6.55 -16.36 16.83
N GLU A 179 -5.37 -16.58 16.25
CA GLU A 179 -4.10 -16.11 16.79
C GLU A 179 -4.05 -14.58 16.93
N MET A 180 -4.63 -13.86 15.97
CA MET A 180 -4.68 -12.39 15.96
C MET A 180 -5.87 -11.82 16.74
N LEU A 181 -6.69 -12.66 17.38
CA LEU A 181 -7.87 -12.26 18.16
C LEU A 181 -8.89 -11.39 17.37
N LEU A 182 -8.95 -11.54 16.04
CA LEU A 182 -9.77 -10.68 15.16
C LEU A 182 -11.26 -11.04 15.15
N LYS A 183 -11.64 -12.20 15.72
CA LYS A 183 -13.03 -12.69 15.71
C LYS A 183 -14.01 -11.81 16.50
N GLU A 184 -13.52 -11.00 17.43
CA GLU A 184 -14.36 -10.18 18.32
C GLU A 184 -14.64 -8.76 17.78
N GLU A 185 -13.98 -8.34 16.69
CA GLU A 185 -13.96 -6.93 16.25
C GLU A 185 -14.84 -6.61 15.02
N GLY A 186 -15.70 -7.53 14.57
CA GLY A 186 -16.55 -7.28 13.39
C GLY A 186 -15.78 -7.26 12.06
N LEU A 187 -14.69 -8.03 11.99
CA LEU A 187 -13.84 -8.23 10.83
C LEU A 187 -14.24 -9.51 10.05
N PRO A 188 -13.98 -9.59 8.73
CA PRO A 188 -13.48 -8.52 7.87
C PRO A 188 -14.51 -7.40 7.69
N VAL A 189 -14.04 -6.20 7.40
CA VAL A 189 -14.93 -5.06 7.13
C VAL A 189 -15.66 -5.24 5.79
N ASN A 190 -16.76 -4.48 5.59
CA ASN A 190 -17.45 -4.51 4.30
C ASN A 190 -16.59 -3.95 3.15
N GLU A 191 -16.97 -4.27 1.91
CA GLU A 191 -16.21 -3.93 0.71
C GLU A 191 -15.96 -2.42 0.54
N GLU A 192 -16.98 -1.60 0.76
CA GLU A 192 -16.88 -0.14 0.65
C GLU A 192 -15.83 0.42 1.61
N LEU A 193 -15.86 -0.03 2.87
CA LEU A 193 -14.91 0.38 3.90
C LEU A 193 -13.50 -0.11 3.57
N PHE A 194 -13.36 -1.35 3.11
CA PHE A 194 -12.07 -1.91 2.71
C PHE A 194 -11.41 -1.06 1.61
N TYR A 195 -12.14 -0.71 0.54
CA TYR A 195 -11.60 0.14 -0.51
C TYR A 195 -11.29 1.56 -0.03
N ALA A 196 -12.10 2.12 0.87
CA ALA A 196 -11.81 3.42 1.47
C ALA A 196 -10.51 3.39 2.29
N ILE A 197 -10.19 2.28 2.98
CA ILE A 197 -8.93 2.07 3.68
C ILE A 197 -7.76 1.91 2.69
N VAL A 198 -7.91 1.08 1.66
CA VAL A 198 -6.88 0.84 0.64
C VAL A 198 -6.48 2.14 -0.08
N THR A 199 -7.47 2.96 -0.43
CA THR A 199 -7.25 4.26 -1.08
C THR A 199 -6.77 5.34 -0.10
N GLY A 200 -6.93 5.11 1.20
CA GLY A 200 -6.49 6.00 2.28
C GLY A 200 -7.45 7.15 2.57
N ASN A 201 -8.70 7.04 2.14
CA ASN A 201 -9.76 7.97 2.50
C ASN A 201 -10.11 7.85 3.98
N ILE A 202 -9.93 6.66 4.56
CA ILE A 202 -10.11 6.40 5.98
C ILE A 202 -8.95 5.54 6.52
N GLN A 203 -8.79 5.55 7.83
CA GLN A 203 -7.92 4.64 8.57
C GLN A 203 -8.79 3.58 9.25
N PHE A 204 -8.23 2.38 9.45
CA PHE A 204 -8.89 1.38 10.30
C PHE A 204 -9.00 1.92 11.74
N TYR A 205 -10.18 1.82 12.34
CA TYR A 205 -10.54 2.53 13.57
C TYR A 205 -9.58 2.25 14.74
N GLY A 206 -9.26 3.30 15.50
CA GLY A 206 -8.54 3.18 16.78
C GLY A 206 -7.05 2.84 16.71
N MET A 207 -6.52 2.56 15.53
CA MET A 207 -5.12 2.19 15.33
C MET A 207 -4.37 3.33 14.63
N GLU A 208 -3.27 3.83 15.19
CA GLU A 208 -2.42 4.82 14.52
C GLU A 208 -1.37 4.18 13.62
N LYS A 209 -0.82 3.04 14.07
CA LYS A 209 0.20 2.26 13.36
C LYS A 209 0.12 0.81 13.83
N LEU A 210 0.26 -0.13 12.89
CA LEU A 210 0.58 -1.52 13.18
C LEU A 210 2.05 -1.76 12.86
N GLU A 211 2.73 -2.50 13.71
CA GLU A 211 4.06 -3.00 13.46
C GLU A 211 4.11 -4.46 13.88
N LEU A 212 4.35 -5.35 12.91
CA LEU A 212 4.52 -6.77 13.17
C LEU A 212 5.97 -7.04 13.56
N ILE A 213 6.18 -7.75 14.66
CA ILE A 213 7.51 -8.13 15.15
C ILE A 213 7.73 -9.60 14.80
N TYR A 214 8.91 -9.92 14.26
CA TYR A 214 9.30 -11.31 14.02
C TYR A 214 9.64 -11.96 15.36
N GLU A 215 9.13 -13.17 15.67
CA GLU A 215 9.27 -13.83 16.98
C GLU A 215 10.73 -13.93 17.47
N GLU A 216 11.72 -14.03 16.58
CA GLU A 216 13.15 -14.03 16.97
C GLU A 216 13.63 -12.71 17.61
N ASN A 217 12.85 -11.63 17.47
CA ASN A 217 13.08 -10.33 18.12
C ASN A 217 12.15 -10.09 19.32
N CYS A 218 11.28 -11.05 19.63
CA CYS A 218 10.59 -11.05 20.91
C CYS A 218 11.56 -11.57 21.97
N GLU A 219 12.27 -10.66 22.62
CA GLU A 219 12.76 -10.91 23.98
C GLU A 219 11.53 -11.03 24.90
N GLU A 220 10.79 -12.15 24.79
CA GLU A 220 9.85 -12.50 25.84
C GLU A 220 10.67 -12.75 27.12
N SER A 221 10.41 -11.90 28.12
CA SER A 221 10.87 -12.06 29.50
C SER A 221 12.37 -11.81 29.73
N ASP A 222 12.74 -10.53 29.92
CA ASP A 222 13.75 -10.25 30.96
C ASP A 222 13.14 -10.81 32.25
N ASN A 223 13.66 -11.94 32.76
CA ASN A 223 13.24 -12.61 34.00
C ASN A 223 13.47 -11.74 35.26
N LYS A 224 13.59 -10.41 35.08
CA LYS A 224 13.75 -9.37 36.09
C LYS A 224 12.48 -8.58 36.36
N PHE A 225 11.34 -8.94 35.78
CA PHE A 225 10.06 -8.44 36.28
C PHE A 225 9.77 -9.09 37.65
N GLU A 226 10.40 -8.57 38.70
CA GLU A 226 10.10 -8.91 40.08
C GLU A 226 8.70 -8.41 40.41
N ILE A 227 7.77 -9.36 40.57
CA ILE A 227 6.36 -9.14 40.92
C ILE A 227 6.21 -8.42 42.29
N ASP A 228 7.29 -8.31 43.07
CA ASP A 228 7.28 -7.73 44.42
C ASP A 228 7.29 -6.19 44.47
N ASP A 229 7.53 -5.49 43.35
CA ASP A 229 7.54 -4.01 43.33
C ASP A 229 6.18 -3.38 42.97
N ALA A 230 5.16 -4.18 42.66
CA ALA A 230 3.80 -3.69 42.50
C ALA A 230 3.13 -3.47 43.87
N ARG A 231 3.48 -2.37 44.56
CA ARG A 231 2.73 -1.90 45.74
C ARG A 231 1.58 -0.97 45.34
N GLU A 232 0.36 -1.33 45.75
CA GLU A 232 -0.77 -0.39 45.77
C GLU A 232 -0.42 0.83 46.63
N VAL A 233 -0.43 2.02 46.02
CA VAL A 233 -0.32 3.28 46.75
C VAL A 233 -1.73 3.71 47.15
N ALA A 234 -2.03 3.69 48.45
CA ALA A 234 -3.31 4.18 48.96
C ALA A 234 -3.51 5.64 48.55
N LYS A 235 -4.70 5.96 48.00
CA LYS A 235 -5.10 7.33 47.65
C LYS A 235 -4.86 8.26 48.83
N ALA A 236 -3.96 9.24 48.66
CA ALA A 236 -3.87 10.36 49.57
C ALA A 236 -5.20 11.12 49.53
N GLY A 237 -5.87 11.17 50.69
CA GLY A 237 -7.10 11.94 50.90
C GLY A 237 -6.87 13.44 50.76
N ILE A 238 -7.96 14.13 50.44
CA ILE A 238 -8.13 15.59 50.35
C ILE A 238 -7.76 16.25 51.68
#